data_AF-A0A929DZH6-F1
#
_entry.id   AF-A0A929DZH6-F1
#
_cell.length_a   1.000
_cell.length_b   1.000
_cell.length_c   1.000
_cell.angle_alpha   90.00
_cell.angle_beta   90.00
_cell.angle_gamma   90.00
#
_symmetry.space_group_name_H-M   'P 1'
#
loop_
_entity.id
_entity.type
_entity.pdbx_description
1 polymer ?
#
loop_
_entity_poly.entity_id
_entity_poly.type
_entity_poly.pdbx_seq_one_letter_code
_entity_poly.pdbx_strand_id
1 'polypeptide(L)' 'VYGRGTTIRRLYRIAPRIIYNVGKLRLAAEVEYTSAAYGDNYDEFYIPADITLATNLRVLTAVYYFF' A
#
# COMPACT_ATOMS: atom_id res chain seq x y z
N VAL A 1 20.40 -6.87 12.57
CA VAL A 1 20.12 -6.41 11.18
C VAL A 1 19.93 -4.90 11.21
N TYR A 2 20.56 -4.13 10.31
CA TYR A 2 20.44 -2.68 10.27
C TYR A 2 19.93 -2.22 8.89
N GLY A 3 18.96 -1.30 8.85
CA GLY A 3 18.34 -0.83 7.61
C GLY A 3 16.90 -0.34 7.84
N ARG A 4 16.27 0.22 6.79
CA ARG A 4 14.84 0.58 6.83
C ARG A 4 13.98 -0.63 6.51
N GLY A 5 12.97 -0.89 7.33
CA GLY A 5 12.00 -1.97 7.08
C GLY A 5 12.58 -3.38 7.23
N THR A 6 13.65 -3.55 8.01
CA THR A 6 14.32 -4.85 8.20
C THR A 6 13.44 -5.90 8.86
N THR A 7 12.38 -5.49 9.54
CA THR A 7 11.39 -6.38 10.17
C THR A 7 10.24 -6.74 9.22
N ILE A 8 10.19 -6.21 7.99
CA ILE A 8 9.10 -6.47 7.05
C ILE A 8 9.43 -7.70 6.21
N ARG A 9 8.68 -8.79 6.40
CA ARG A 9 8.81 -10.01 5.58
C ARG A 9 8.21 -9.83 4.19
N ARG A 10 7.04 -9.20 4.12
CA ARG A 10 6.34 -8.91 2.86
C ARG A 10 5.54 -7.63 2.98
N LEU A 11 5.44 -6.90 1.88
CA LEU A 11 4.63 -5.72 1.73
C LEU A 11 4.00 -5.75 0.35
N TYR A 12 2.68 -5.57 0.28
CA TYR A 12 2.00 -5.37 -0.98
C TYR A 12 0.94 -4.28 -0.86
N ARG A 13 0.69 -3.63 -2.00
CA ARG A 13 -0.37 -2.64 -2.18
C ARG A 13 -1.14 -2.94 -3.45
N ILE A 14 -2.45 -2.96 -3.33
CA ILE A 14 -3.39 -3.09 -4.46
C ILE A 14 -4.20 -1.80 -4.49
N ALA A 15 -4.17 -1.10 -5.63
CA ALA A 15 -4.72 0.25 -5.75
C ALA A 15 -5.50 0.46 -7.08
N PRO A 16 -6.60 -0.29 -7.31
CA PRO A 16 -7.44 -0.07 -8.48
C PRO A 16 -8.03 1.34 -8.47
N ARG A 17 -7.91 2.02 -9.62
CA ARG A 17 -8.46 3.36 -9.84
C ARG A 17 -9.36 3.36 -11.07
N ILE A 18 -10.53 3.98 -10.92
CA ILE A 18 -11.42 4.32 -12.03
C ILE A 18 -11.28 5.82 -12.31
N ILE A 19 -11.15 6.18 -13.59
CA ILE A 19 -11.02 7.56 -14.04
C ILE A 19 -12.10 7.84 -15.09
N TYR A 20 -12.81 8.94 -14.92
CA TYR A 20 -13.78 9.45 -15.88
C TYR A 20 -13.36 10.86 -16.34
N ASN A 21 -13.29 11.06 -17.65
CA ASN A 21 -12.88 12.33 -18.26
C ASN A 21 -14.04 12.95 -19.03
N VAL A 22 -14.29 14.25 -18.82
CA VAL A 22 -15.28 15.05 -19.55
C VAL A 22 -14.68 16.41 -19.88
N GLY A 23 -14.25 16.59 -21.13
CA GLY A 23 -13.59 17.83 -21.57
C GLY A 23 -12.35 18.14 -20.72
N LYS A 24 -12.36 19.30 -20.05
CA LYS A 24 -11.28 19.75 -19.14
C LYS A 24 -11.39 19.18 -17.73
N LEU A 25 -12.42 18.39 -17.41
CA LEU A 25 -12.67 17.82 -16.10
C LEU A 25 -12.25 16.34 -16.06
N ARG A 26 -11.60 15.92 -14.97
CA ARG A 26 -11.37 14.51 -14.64
C ARG A 26 -11.83 14.20 -13.22
N LEU A 27 -12.64 13.17 -13.10
CA LEU A 27 -13.05 12.57 -11.83
C LEU A 27 -12.30 11.25 -11.66
N ALA A 28 -11.77 10.99 -10.49
CA ALA A 28 -11.11 9.74 -10.17
C ALA A 28 -11.56 9.22 -8.81
N ALA A 29 -11.75 7.90 -8.72
CA ALA A 29 -11.99 7.18 -7.49
C ALA A 29 -11.03 6.00 -7.40
N GLU A 30 -10.47 5.77 -6.22
CA GLU A 30 -9.48 4.72 -5.96
C GLU A 30 -9.78 4.02 -4.65
N VAL A 31 -9.63 2.70 -4.65
CA VAL A 31 -9.58 1.89 -3.43
C VAL A 31 -8.15 1.43 -3.28
N GLU A 32 -7.53 1.74 -2.15
CA GLU A 32 -6.17 1.31 -1.84
C GLU A 32 -6.17 0.36 -0.65
N TYR A 33 -5.66 -0.85 -0.85
CA TYR A 33 -5.42 -1.83 0.20
C TYR A 33 -3.92 -2.08 0.32
N THR A 34 -3.35 -1.74 1.46
CA THR A 34 -1.94 -1.99 1.80
C THR A 34 -1.87 -3.01 2.94
N SER A 35 -1.02 -4.02 2.80
CA SER A 35 -0.76 -5.02 3.86
C SER A 35 0.73 -5.24 4.01
N ALA A 36 1.21 -5.09 5.24
CA ALA A 36 2.58 -5.35 5.65
C ALA A 36 2.59 -6.49 6.67
N ALA A 37 3.52 -7.43 6.50
CA ALA A 37 3.74 -8.51 7.45
C ALA A 37 5.05 -8.24 8.20
N TYR A 38 4.92 -7.79 9.44
CA TYR A 38 6.03 -7.48 10.33
C TYR A 38 6.41 -8.74 11.12
N GLY A 39 7.70 -9.01 11.24
CA GLY A 39 8.23 -10.06 12.11
C GLY A 39 8.77 -9.47 13.41
N ASP A 40 8.51 -10.17 14.51
CA ASP A 40 8.99 -9.81 15.84
C ASP A 40 10.42 -10.35 16.12
N ASN A 41 10.88 -11.32 15.32
CA ASN A 41 12.23 -11.88 15.35
C ASN A 41 12.73 -12.27 13.93
N TYR A 42 13.81 -13.06 13.86
CA TYR A 42 14.42 -13.53 12.61
C TYR A 42 14.69 -15.03 12.68
N ASP A 43 14.57 -15.73 11.54
CA ASP A 43 14.97 -17.13 11.39
C ASP A 43 16.50 -17.30 11.22
N GLU A 44 16.95 -18.54 11.05
CA GLU A 44 18.38 -18.88 10.86
C GLU A 44 19.03 -18.24 9.62
N PHE A 45 18.19 -17.79 8.66
CA PHE A 45 18.60 -17.09 7.45
C PHE A 45 18.45 -15.57 7.58
N TYR A 46 18.20 -15.06 8.78
CA TYR A 46 17.93 -13.65 9.08
C TYR A 46 16.72 -13.08 8.31
N ILE A 47 15.72 -13.91 8.01
CA ILE A 47 14.45 -13.47 7.43
C ILE A 47 13.47 -13.20 8.58
N PRO A 48 12.70 -12.10 8.56
CA PRO A 48 11.72 -11.83 9.61
C PRO A 48 10.75 -13.00 9.82
N ALA A 49 10.58 -13.39 11.08
CA ALA A 49 9.75 -14.49 11.55
C ALA A 49 8.77 -13.99 12.64
N ASP A 50 7.87 -14.86 13.10
CA ASP A 50 6.76 -14.50 14.01
C ASP A 50 5.92 -13.33 13.49
N ILE A 51 5.11 -13.65 12.48
CA ILE A 51 4.52 -12.65 11.58
C ILE A 51 3.21 -12.07 12.12
N THR A 52 3.18 -10.76 12.29
CA THR A 52 1.99 -9.95 12.56
C THR A 52 1.62 -9.11 11.33
N LEU A 53 0.33 -9.17 10.94
CA LEU A 53 -0.18 -8.40 9.80
C LEU A 53 -0.69 -7.03 10.24
N ALA A 54 -0.18 -5.98 9.61
CA ALA A 54 -0.73 -4.63 9.67
C ALA A 54 -1.36 -4.29 8.31
N THR A 55 -2.67 -4.06 8.31
CA THR A 55 -3.45 -3.77 7.09
C THR A 55 -4.06 -2.38 7.14
N ASN A 56 -4.15 -1.73 5.98
CA ASN A 56 -4.77 -0.42 5.83
C ASN A 56 -5.61 -0.39 4.54
N LEU A 57 -6.89 -0.05 4.67
CA LEU A 57 -7.82 0.15 3.57
C LEU A 57 -8.17 1.65 3.49
N ARG A 58 -8.03 2.24 2.31
CA ARG A 58 -8.34 3.65 2.04
C ARG A 58 -9.22 3.78 0.82
N VAL A 59 -10.14 4.73 0.87
CA VAL A 59 -10.93 5.15 -0.29
C VAL A 59 -10.53 6.59 -0.60
N LEU A 60 -10.15 6.86 -1.85
CA LEU A 60 -9.69 8.18 -2.29
C LEU A 60 -10.55 8.66 -3.46
N THR A 61 -10.83 9.95 -3.47
CA THR A 61 -11.50 10.64 -4.59
C THR A 61 -10.69 11.86 -5.00
N ALA A 62 -10.62 12.13 -6.28
CA ALA A 62 -9.93 13.31 -6.80
C ALA A 62 -10.71 13.94 -7.96
N VAL A 63 -10.64 15.27 -8.02
CA VAL A 63 -11.19 16.10 -9.10
C VAL A 63 -10.06 16.95 -9.66
N TYR A 64 -9.88 16.90 -10.98
CA TYR A 64 -8.87 17.69 -11.69
C TYR A 64 -9.56 18.55 -12.76
N TYR A 65 -9.11 19.80 -12.87
CA TYR A 65 -9.46 20.69 -13.99
C TYR A 65 -8.19 21.07 -14.74
N PHE A 66 -8.17 20.84 -16.05
CA PHE A 66 -7.03 21.12 -16.92
C PHE A 66 -7.27 22.44 -17.68
N PHE A 67 -6.44 23.46 -17.41
CA PHE A 67 -6.56 24.80 -18.01
C PHE A 67 -6.07 24.84 -19.45
#